data_AF-F2U6R5-F1
#
_entry.id   AF-F2U6R5-F1
#
_cell.length_a   1.000
_cell.length_b   1.000
_cell.length_c   1.000
_cell.angle_alpha   90.00
_cell.angle_beta   90.00
_cell.angle_gamma   90.00
#
_symmetry.space_group_name_H-M   'P 1'
#
loop_
_entity.id
_entity.type
_entity.pdbx_description
1 polymer ?
#
loop_
_entity_poly.entity_id
_entity_poly.type
_entity_poly.pdbx_seq_one_letter_code
_entity_poly.pdbx_strand_id
1 'polypeptide(L)'
;MSTPKKCPPPSDIFAFMEEMDKARLHQIIASHMQYPKTKNLNEHDAPLVKANYHCDGPSQCDFREVLQAIQDNPELRAYGSQAVLKKIVEDIRDNAEDHMAAHLDGFQIYRCGIDLLRLQRVDDKGKPVSDSRTGFVEWNDTRDALSREIERKRMEFFHDVALHAANPWWRRVYSSVSVFGASSVE
;
A
#
# COMPACT_ATOMS: atom_id res chain seq x y z
N MET A 1 -20.21 17.92 -18.14
CA MET A 1 -19.98 16.54 -17.64
C MET A 1 -18.51 16.24 -17.83
N SER A 2 -17.73 16.18 -16.74
CA SER A 2 -16.30 15.85 -16.79
C SER A 2 -16.15 14.35 -17.07
N THR A 3 -15.42 13.99 -18.11
CA THR A 3 -15.03 12.59 -18.32
C THR A 3 -14.23 12.10 -17.11
N PRO A 4 -14.50 10.91 -16.55
CA PRO A 4 -13.69 10.37 -15.47
C PRO A 4 -12.25 10.25 -15.95
N LYS A 5 -11.30 10.80 -15.17
CA LYS A 5 -9.87 10.68 -15.45
C LYS A 5 -9.54 9.20 -15.55
N LYS A 6 -9.09 8.73 -16.72
CA LYS A 6 -8.60 7.35 -16.90
C LYS A 6 -7.39 7.17 -15.97
N CYS A 7 -7.56 6.43 -14.88
CA CYS A 7 -6.43 6.02 -14.06
C CYS A 7 -5.54 5.09 -14.90
N PRO A 8 -4.21 5.30 -14.92
CA PRO A 8 -3.29 4.34 -15.54
C PRO A 8 -3.36 2.99 -14.80
N PRO A 9 -3.20 1.85 -15.50
CA PRO A 9 -3.24 0.53 -14.87
C PRO A 9 -2.13 0.39 -13.80
N PRO A 10 -2.40 -0.33 -12.70
CA PRO A 10 -1.47 -0.43 -11.56
C PRO A 10 -0.36 -1.50 -11.72
N SER A 11 -0.08 -1.99 -12.93
CA SER A 11 0.75 -3.20 -13.18
C SER A 11 2.15 -3.16 -12.55
N ASP A 12 2.75 -1.97 -12.42
CA ASP A 12 4.14 -1.82 -11.97
C ASP A 12 4.25 -1.56 -10.46
N ILE A 13 3.14 -1.25 -9.79
CA ILE A 13 3.11 -0.88 -8.37
C ILE A 13 3.18 -2.12 -7.48
N PHE A 14 2.54 -3.21 -7.93
CA PHE A 14 2.42 -4.43 -7.12
C PHE A 14 3.76 -5.14 -6.91
N ALA A 15 4.49 -5.43 -7.99
CA ALA A 15 5.79 -6.09 -7.92
C ALA A 15 6.76 -5.32 -7.00
N PHE A 16 6.67 -3.99 -6.99
CA PHE A 16 7.47 -3.13 -6.13
C PHE A 16 7.06 -3.20 -4.64
N MET A 17 5.76 -3.21 -4.33
CA MET A 17 5.29 -3.35 -2.94
C MET A 17 5.70 -4.68 -2.32
N GLU A 18 5.87 -5.73 -3.13
CA GLU A 18 6.40 -7.02 -2.66
C GLU A 18 7.91 -6.99 -2.37
N GLU A 19 8.67 -6.15 -3.08
CA GLU A 19 10.12 -5.98 -2.89
C GLU A 19 10.49 -5.00 -1.76
N MET A 20 9.54 -4.19 -1.28
CA MET A 20 9.76 -3.25 -0.19
C MET A 20 9.86 -3.93 1.17
N ASP A 21 10.79 -3.47 2.01
CA ASP A 21 10.78 -3.83 3.43
C ASP A 21 9.54 -3.25 4.16
N LYS A 22 9.10 -3.97 5.19
CA LYS A 22 7.85 -3.65 5.93
C LYS A 22 7.87 -2.26 6.58
N ALA A 23 9.01 -1.84 7.14
CA ALA A 23 9.11 -0.56 7.85
C ALA A 23 8.94 0.63 6.89
N ARG A 24 9.51 0.50 5.69
CA ARG A 24 9.40 1.53 4.67
C ARG A 24 8.02 1.59 4.03
N LEU A 25 7.38 0.45 3.83
CA LEU A 25 6.00 0.40 3.34
C LEU A 25 5.05 1.16 4.29
N HIS A 26 5.20 0.90 5.60
CA HIS A 26 4.45 1.61 6.63
C HIS A 26 4.64 3.13 6.55
N GLN A 27 5.88 3.61 6.46
CA GLN A 27 6.18 5.04 6.33
C GLN A 27 5.49 5.69 5.11
N ILE A 28 5.48 5.01 3.97
CA ILE A 28 4.82 5.53 2.76
C ILE A 28 3.30 5.62 3.00
N ILE A 29 2.67 4.55 3.48
CA ILE A 29 1.22 4.52 3.74
C ILE A 29 0.83 5.60 4.75
N ALA A 30 1.56 5.70 5.87
CA ALA A 30 1.33 6.71 6.89
C ALA A 30 1.50 8.14 6.36
N SER A 31 2.43 8.38 5.43
CA SER A 31 2.62 9.72 4.82
C SER A 31 1.46 10.18 3.94
N HIS A 32 0.68 9.21 3.42
CA HIS A 32 -0.50 9.48 2.58
C HIS A 32 -1.81 9.42 3.38
N MET A 33 -1.78 8.96 4.64
CA MET A 33 -2.92 8.96 5.54
C MET A 33 -3.24 10.38 6.02
N GLN A 34 -4.53 10.70 6.05
CA GLN A 34 -5.04 11.93 6.65
C GLN A 34 -6.20 11.61 7.59
N TYR A 35 -6.31 12.37 8.69
CA TYR A 35 -7.32 12.15 9.74
C TYR A 35 -8.22 13.38 9.95
N PRO A 36 -9.03 13.78 8.97
CA PRO A 36 -9.93 14.90 9.13
C PRO A 36 -10.93 14.68 10.27
N LYS A 37 -11.26 15.77 11.00
CA LYS A 37 -12.43 15.77 11.89
C LYS A 37 -13.68 15.80 11.02
N THR A 38 -14.43 14.71 10.98
CA THR A 38 -15.60 14.55 10.13
C THR A 38 -16.85 14.36 10.95
N LYS A 39 -18.02 14.56 10.33
CA LYS A 39 -19.30 14.34 11.00
C LYS A 39 -19.76 12.88 11.01
N ASN A 40 -19.21 12.01 10.14
CA ASN A 40 -19.35 10.54 10.04
C ASN A 40 -18.60 10.09 8.77
N LEU A 41 -18.54 8.79 8.48
CA LEU A 41 -18.18 8.27 7.16
C LEU A 41 -19.12 8.83 6.07
N ASN A 42 -18.57 9.34 4.97
CA ASN A 42 -19.35 10.00 3.92
C ASN A 42 -20.28 9.00 3.20
N GLU A 43 -21.56 8.93 3.55
CA GLU A 43 -22.51 7.99 2.92
C GLU A 43 -22.84 8.28 1.45
N HIS A 44 -22.48 9.46 0.93
CA HIS A 44 -22.81 9.86 -0.44
C HIS A 44 -21.90 9.27 -1.51
N ASP A 45 -20.65 8.94 -1.16
CA ASP A 45 -19.75 8.21 -2.06
C ASP A 45 -20.09 6.72 -2.00
N ALA A 46 -20.26 6.06 -3.15
CA ALA A 46 -20.50 4.63 -3.23
C ALA A 46 -19.16 3.90 -3.40
N PRO A 47 -18.64 3.22 -2.37
CA PRO A 47 -17.38 2.49 -2.49
C PRO A 47 -17.57 1.21 -3.31
N LEU A 48 -16.53 0.75 -4.01
CA LEU A 48 -16.56 -0.57 -4.67
C LEU A 48 -16.66 -1.71 -3.64
N VAL A 49 -16.08 -1.51 -2.46
CA VAL A 49 -16.21 -2.41 -1.31
C VAL A 49 -16.53 -1.61 -0.05
N LYS A 50 -17.58 -2.02 0.67
CA LYS A 50 -17.85 -1.59 2.04
C LYS A 50 -17.70 -2.80 2.96
N ALA A 51 -16.85 -2.69 3.97
CA ALA A 51 -16.61 -3.77 4.91
C ALA A 51 -16.52 -3.23 6.35
N ASN A 52 -16.88 -4.08 7.31
CA ASN A 52 -16.78 -3.76 8.72
C ASN A 52 -15.50 -4.33 9.31
N TYR A 53 -15.00 -3.69 10.36
CA TYR A 53 -13.91 -4.20 11.18
C TYR A 53 -14.19 -3.93 12.66
N HIS A 54 -13.58 -4.73 13.51
CA HIS A 54 -13.72 -4.61 14.97
C HIS A 54 -12.36 -4.32 15.60
N CYS A 55 -12.35 -3.72 16.79
CA CYS A 55 -11.12 -3.53 17.57
C CYS A 55 -11.33 -3.88 19.05
N ASP A 56 -10.55 -4.85 19.52
CA ASP A 56 -10.42 -5.26 20.91
C ASP A 56 -9.34 -4.40 21.61
N GLY A 57 -9.58 -3.09 21.68
CA GLY A 57 -8.66 -2.12 22.26
C GLY A 57 -7.80 -1.35 21.25
N PRO A 58 -6.76 -0.62 21.71
CA PRO A 58 -6.06 0.37 20.89
C PRO A 58 -5.21 -0.22 19.76
N SER A 59 -4.65 -1.41 19.97
CA SER A 59 -3.67 -2.04 19.07
C SER A 59 -4.13 -3.37 18.47
N GLN A 60 -5.34 -3.82 18.80
CA GLN A 60 -5.89 -5.09 18.30
C GLN A 60 -7.13 -4.81 17.49
N CYS A 61 -7.02 -4.89 16.16
CA CYS A 61 -8.13 -4.73 15.25
C CYS A 61 -8.23 -5.93 14.29
N ASP A 62 -9.44 -6.46 14.13
CA ASP A 62 -9.72 -7.58 13.25
C ASP A 62 -10.23 -7.10 11.89
N PHE A 63 -9.41 -7.30 10.86
CA PHE A 63 -9.70 -6.97 9.47
C PHE A 63 -9.90 -8.22 8.59
N ARG A 64 -10.13 -9.41 9.16
CA ARG A 64 -10.28 -10.65 8.37
C ARG A 64 -11.39 -10.56 7.34
N GLU A 65 -12.57 -10.08 7.73
CA GLU A 65 -13.72 -9.90 6.83
C GLU A 65 -13.41 -8.88 5.72
N VAL A 66 -12.69 -7.81 6.06
CA VAL A 66 -12.24 -6.80 5.10
C VAL A 66 -11.32 -7.41 4.05
N LEU A 67 -10.30 -8.16 4.49
CA LEU A 67 -9.33 -8.79 3.59
C LEU A 67 -10.01 -9.79 2.65
N GLN A 68 -11.00 -10.54 3.15
CA GLN A 68 -11.81 -11.44 2.34
C GLN A 68 -12.67 -10.67 1.33
N ALA A 69 -13.34 -9.60 1.75
CA ALA A 69 -14.15 -8.75 0.86
C ALA A 69 -13.32 -8.11 -0.26
N ILE A 70 -12.09 -7.70 0.04
CA ILE A 70 -11.14 -7.23 -0.98
C ILE A 70 -10.80 -8.36 -1.96
N GLN A 71 -10.54 -9.55 -1.44
CA GLN A 71 -10.07 -10.68 -2.25
C GLN A 71 -11.13 -11.19 -3.24
N ASP A 72 -12.38 -11.18 -2.81
CA ASP A 72 -13.51 -11.74 -3.56
C ASP A 72 -14.18 -10.72 -4.51
N ASN A 73 -13.85 -9.42 -4.42
CA ASN A 73 -14.49 -8.40 -5.23
C ASN A 73 -13.92 -8.36 -6.68
N PRO A 74 -14.74 -8.64 -7.71
CA PRO A 74 -14.29 -8.67 -9.10
C PRO A 74 -14.01 -7.28 -9.68
N GLU A 75 -14.66 -6.23 -9.18
CA GLU A 75 -14.44 -4.86 -9.65
C GLU A 75 -13.07 -4.36 -9.20
N LEU A 76 -12.67 -4.62 -7.96
CA LEU A 76 -11.32 -4.32 -7.48
C LEU A 76 -10.24 -5.01 -8.31
N ARG A 77 -10.51 -6.23 -8.78
CA ARG A 77 -9.63 -6.96 -9.70
C ARG A 77 -9.57 -6.30 -11.08
N ALA A 78 -10.71 -5.89 -11.64
CA ALA A 78 -10.77 -5.17 -12.91
C ALA A 78 -10.03 -3.81 -12.85
N TYR A 79 -10.09 -3.14 -11.70
CA TYR A 79 -9.33 -1.92 -11.43
C TYR A 79 -7.86 -2.17 -11.06
N GLY A 80 -7.45 -3.44 -10.89
CA GLY A 80 -6.11 -3.84 -10.44
C GLY A 80 -5.73 -3.31 -9.05
N SER A 81 -6.71 -2.94 -8.23
CA SER A 81 -6.47 -2.29 -6.93
C SER A 81 -6.50 -3.27 -5.76
N GLN A 82 -6.93 -4.51 -6.00
CA GLN A 82 -7.06 -5.57 -4.99
C GLN A 82 -5.80 -5.74 -4.13
N ALA A 83 -4.62 -5.86 -4.76
CA ALA A 83 -3.38 -6.12 -4.04
C ALA A 83 -2.90 -4.91 -3.22
N VAL A 84 -3.06 -3.70 -3.75
CA VAL A 84 -2.69 -2.46 -3.05
C VAL A 84 -3.59 -2.25 -1.84
N LEU A 85 -4.91 -2.42 -2.01
CA LEU A 85 -5.86 -2.33 -0.91
C LEU A 85 -5.55 -3.36 0.17
N LYS A 86 -5.25 -4.60 -0.22
CA LYS A 86 -4.80 -5.64 0.71
C LYS A 86 -3.59 -5.19 1.52
N LYS A 87 -2.57 -4.63 0.88
CA LYS A 87 -1.36 -4.13 1.57
C LYS A 87 -1.64 -2.97 2.52
N ILE A 88 -2.50 -2.03 2.13
CA ILE A 88 -2.89 -0.92 3.02
C ILE A 88 -3.61 -1.47 4.25
N VAL A 89 -4.57 -2.38 4.08
CA VAL A 89 -5.30 -2.98 5.20
C VAL A 89 -4.41 -3.84 6.08
N GLU A 90 -3.47 -4.59 5.49
CA GLU A 90 -2.45 -5.34 6.25
C GLU A 90 -1.56 -4.40 7.07
N ASP A 91 -1.16 -3.25 6.53
CA ASP A 91 -0.36 -2.26 7.26
C ASP A 91 -1.16 -1.59 8.39
N ILE A 92 -2.43 -1.29 8.17
CA ILE A 92 -3.34 -0.77 9.21
C ILE A 92 -3.49 -1.79 10.33
N ARG A 93 -3.69 -3.06 9.99
CA ARG A 93 -3.81 -4.15 10.97
C ARG A 93 -2.53 -4.31 11.78
N ASP A 94 -1.39 -4.36 11.10
CA ASP A 94 -0.10 -4.67 11.72
C ASP A 94 0.45 -3.49 12.55
N ASN A 95 0.00 -2.26 12.29
CA ASN A 95 0.42 -1.03 12.97
C ASN A 95 -0.80 -0.21 13.46
N ALA A 96 -1.81 -0.89 14.03
CA ALA A 96 -3.11 -0.29 14.35
C ALA A 96 -3.04 0.93 15.29
N GLU A 97 -2.07 0.94 16.21
CA GLU A 97 -1.84 2.05 17.14
C GLU A 97 -1.33 3.30 16.41
N ASP A 98 -0.34 3.15 15.52
CA ASP A 98 0.21 4.25 14.72
C ASP A 98 -0.84 4.86 13.78
N HIS A 99 -1.73 4.01 13.27
CA HIS A 99 -2.86 4.43 12.43
C HIS A 99 -4.09 4.89 13.22
N MET A 100 -4.02 4.89 14.55
CA MET A 100 -5.12 5.23 15.46
C MET A 100 -6.43 4.48 15.14
N ALA A 101 -6.35 3.23 14.65
CA ALA A 101 -7.48 2.53 14.03
C ALA A 101 -8.70 2.34 14.97
N ALA A 102 -8.45 2.24 16.27
CA ALA A 102 -9.46 2.12 17.32
C ALA A 102 -10.16 3.45 17.67
N HIS A 103 -9.62 4.60 17.23
CA HIS A 103 -10.11 5.96 17.54
C HIS A 103 -10.78 6.65 16.34
N LEU A 104 -11.11 5.86 15.32
CA LEU A 104 -11.71 6.34 14.08
C LEU A 104 -13.05 5.63 13.86
N ASP A 105 -13.98 6.34 13.22
CA ASP A 105 -15.22 5.80 12.68
C ASP A 105 -14.92 4.74 11.60
N GLY A 106 -13.78 4.92 10.92
CA GLY A 106 -13.28 4.02 9.90
C GLY A 106 -12.34 4.68 8.91
N PHE A 107 -12.01 3.95 7.85
CA PHE A 107 -11.07 4.35 6.81
C PHE A 107 -11.74 4.43 5.44
N GLN A 108 -11.38 5.41 4.63
CA GLN A 108 -11.78 5.52 3.22
C GLN A 108 -10.54 5.49 2.33
N ILE A 109 -10.48 4.59 1.35
CA ILE A 109 -9.35 4.49 0.43
C ILE A 109 -9.81 4.89 -0.97
N TYR A 110 -9.24 5.99 -1.47
CA TYR A 110 -9.59 6.64 -2.73
C TYR A 110 -8.51 6.44 -3.78
N ARG A 111 -8.93 6.30 -5.04
CA ARG A 111 -8.05 6.35 -6.21
C ARG A 111 -8.67 7.15 -7.34
N CYS A 112 -7.94 8.13 -7.85
CA CYS A 112 -8.36 9.16 -8.78
C CYS A 112 -9.71 9.80 -8.40
N GLY A 113 -9.97 10.02 -7.10
CA GLY A 113 -11.26 10.51 -6.61
C GLY A 113 -12.41 9.49 -6.63
N ILE A 114 -12.13 8.21 -6.88
CA ILE A 114 -13.08 7.09 -6.76
C ILE A 114 -12.89 6.44 -5.39
N ASP A 115 -13.95 6.32 -4.60
CA ASP A 115 -13.94 5.55 -3.35
C ASP A 115 -13.85 4.06 -3.69
N LEU A 116 -12.70 3.45 -3.40
CA LEU A 116 -12.48 2.02 -3.70
C LEU A 116 -12.92 1.14 -2.53
N LEU A 117 -12.56 1.54 -1.32
CA LEU A 117 -12.78 0.74 -0.13
C LEU A 117 -13.16 1.63 1.04
N ARG A 118 -14.28 1.30 1.68
CA ARG A 118 -14.69 1.87 2.94
C ARG A 118 -14.68 0.83 4.05
N LEU A 119 -13.94 1.14 5.10
CA LEU A 119 -13.88 0.38 6.33
C LEU A 119 -14.72 1.10 7.37
N GLN A 120 -15.66 0.40 7.99
CA GLN A 120 -16.50 0.92 9.07
C GLN A 120 -16.16 0.17 10.36
N ARG A 121 -15.81 0.91 11.42
CA ARG A 121 -15.62 0.31 12.74
C ARG A 121 -16.98 -0.06 13.34
N VAL A 122 -17.08 -1.25 13.91
CA VAL A 122 -18.28 -1.73 14.62
C VAL A 122 -17.97 -2.20 16.04
N ASP A 123 -18.95 -2.07 16.93
CA ASP A 123 -18.90 -2.63 18.29
C ASP A 123 -19.19 -4.15 18.29
N ASP A 124 -19.12 -4.79 19.46
CA ASP A 124 -19.40 -6.23 19.65
C ASP A 124 -20.82 -6.64 19.21
N LYS A 125 -21.73 -5.67 19.04
CA LYS A 125 -23.11 -5.86 18.61
C LYS A 125 -23.28 -5.57 17.11
N GLY A 126 -22.18 -5.36 16.39
CA GLY A 126 -22.17 -5.03 14.96
C GLY A 126 -22.69 -3.64 14.63
N LYS A 127 -22.80 -2.74 15.62
CA LYS A 127 -23.26 -1.37 15.41
C LYS A 127 -22.09 -0.45 15.07
N PRO A 128 -22.25 0.48 14.13
CA PRO A 128 -21.23 1.48 13.83
C PRO A 128 -20.78 2.21 15.09
N VAL A 129 -19.46 2.27 15.31
CA VAL A 129 -18.89 3.14 16.34
C VAL A 129 -18.58 4.50 15.73
N SER A 130 -18.80 5.57 16.51
CA SER A 130 -18.53 6.93 16.09
C SER A 130 -17.68 7.65 17.15
N ASP A 131 -16.46 7.99 16.75
CA ASP A 131 -15.50 8.85 17.45
C ASP A 131 -15.35 10.22 16.76
N SER A 132 -16.18 10.52 15.74
CA SER A 132 -16.18 11.77 14.97
C SER A 132 -14.88 12.05 14.18
N ARG A 133 -14.13 11.00 13.85
CA ARG A 133 -12.90 11.09 13.06
C ARG A 133 -12.85 9.97 12.05
N THR A 134 -12.46 10.29 10.82
CA THR A 134 -12.22 9.29 9.78
C THR A 134 -10.76 9.34 9.35
N GLY A 135 -10.21 8.19 8.98
CA GLY A 135 -8.97 8.14 8.21
C GLY A 135 -9.31 8.10 6.73
N PHE A 136 -8.53 8.77 5.90
CA PHE A 136 -8.57 8.48 4.47
C PHE A 136 -7.19 8.40 3.86
N VAL A 137 -7.09 7.61 2.80
CA VAL A 137 -5.89 7.41 2.00
C VAL A 137 -6.26 7.67 0.55
N GLU A 138 -5.79 8.78 -0.02
CA GLU A 138 -5.89 9.03 -1.45
C GLU A 138 -4.56 8.72 -2.12
N TRP A 139 -4.51 7.63 -2.89
CA TRP A 139 -3.28 7.12 -3.50
C TRP A 139 -3.19 7.48 -4.99
N ASN A 140 -3.60 8.71 -5.34
CA ASN A 140 -3.48 9.24 -6.71
C ASN A 140 -2.02 9.47 -7.11
N ASP A 141 -1.24 9.94 -6.15
CA ASP A 141 0.13 10.38 -6.36
C ASP A 141 1.14 9.26 -6.18
N THR A 142 0.77 8.09 -5.68
CA THR A 142 1.72 7.00 -5.42
C THR A 142 2.32 6.47 -6.70
N ARG A 143 1.71 6.54 -7.89
CA ARG A 143 2.45 6.17 -9.10
C ARG A 143 3.59 7.15 -9.37
N ASP A 144 3.36 8.46 -9.29
CA ASP A 144 4.37 9.47 -9.65
C ASP A 144 5.33 9.80 -8.48
N ALA A 145 4.91 9.61 -7.23
CA ALA A 145 5.73 9.65 -6.03
C ALA A 145 6.52 8.34 -5.84
N LEU A 146 5.94 7.15 -6.08
CA LEU A 146 6.73 5.92 -6.18
C LEU A 146 7.66 5.98 -7.38
N SER A 147 7.25 6.47 -8.56
CA SER A 147 8.14 6.53 -9.72
C SER A 147 9.35 7.42 -9.43
N ARG A 148 9.14 8.58 -8.79
CA ARG A 148 10.23 9.47 -8.36
C ARG A 148 11.11 8.82 -7.29
N GLU A 149 10.52 8.10 -6.34
CA GLU A 149 11.26 7.39 -5.29
C GLU A 149 12.00 6.16 -5.83
N ILE A 150 11.47 5.48 -6.85
CA ILE A 150 12.08 4.38 -7.61
C ILE A 150 13.25 4.93 -8.44
N GLU A 151 13.09 6.05 -9.12
CA GLU A 151 14.18 6.72 -9.85
C GLU A 151 15.28 7.17 -8.89
N ARG A 152 14.92 7.77 -7.76
CA ARG A 152 15.86 8.15 -6.70
C ARG A 152 16.65 6.94 -6.19
N LYS A 153 15.97 5.82 -5.91
CA LYS A 153 16.59 4.58 -5.41
C LYS A 153 17.43 3.85 -6.46
N ARG A 154 16.99 3.82 -7.72
CA ARG A 154 17.81 3.34 -8.84
C ARG A 154 19.09 4.15 -8.92
N MET A 155 19.00 5.49 -8.85
CA MET A 155 20.18 6.35 -8.84
C MET A 155 21.08 6.12 -7.63
N GLU A 156 20.53 5.94 -6.42
CA GLU A 156 21.33 5.58 -5.23
C GLU A 156 22.06 4.25 -5.40
N PHE A 157 21.38 3.22 -5.89
CA PHE A 157 22.00 1.91 -6.15
C PHE A 157 23.08 1.99 -7.23
N PHE A 158 22.83 2.68 -8.34
CA PHE A 158 23.83 2.88 -9.38
C PHE A 158 25.02 3.73 -8.90
N HIS A 159 24.78 4.70 -8.02
CA HIS A 159 25.83 5.50 -7.39
C HIS A 159 26.71 4.63 -6.47
N ASP A 160 26.10 3.75 -5.68
CA ASP A 160 26.80 2.85 -4.77
C ASP A 160 27.60 1.78 -5.53
N VAL A 161 27.02 1.21 -6.60
CA VAL A 161 27.73 0.31 -7.53
C VAL A 161 28.88 1.02 -8.25
N ALA A 162 28.71 2.27 -8.66
CA ALA A 162 29.77 3.06 -9.30
C ALA A 162 30.91 3.39 -8.32
N LEU A 163 30.59 3.72 -7.07
CA LEU A 163 31.57 3.93 -5.98
C LEU A 163 32.36 2.65 -5.66
N HIS A 164 31.69 1.49 -5.68
CA HIS A 164 32.33 0.19 -5.44
C HIS A 164 33.13 -0.31 -6.66
N ALA A 165 32.67 -0.05 -7.89
CA ALA A 165 33.40 -0.36 -9.13
C ALA A 165 34.65 0.52 -9.33
N ALA A 166 34.66 1.73 -8.74
CA ALA A 166 35.82 2.61 -8.69
C ALA A 166 36.85 2.23 -7.61
N ASN A 167 36.54 1.26 -6.74
CA ASN A 167 37.45 0.79 -5.69
C ASN A 167 38.31 -0.39 -6.20
N PRO A 168 39.64 -0.25 -6.34
CA PRO A 168 40.52 -1.25 -6.98
C PRO A 168 40.51 -2.64 -6.32
N TRP A 169 40.11 -2.73 -5.04
CA TRP A 169 40.03 -3.99 -4.30
C TRP A 169 38.91 -4.93 -4.79
N TRP A 170 37.82 -4.40 -5.34
CA TRP A 170 36.67 -5.23 -5.77
C TRP A 170 36.88 -5.93 -7.12
N ARG A 171 37.80 -5.46 -7.97
CA ARG A 171 38.20 -6.15 -9.21
C ARG A 171 38.82 -7.54 -8.97
N ARG A 172 39.31 -7.82 -7.76
CA ARG A 172 39.87 -9.13 -7.39
C ARG A 172 38.83 -10.17 -6.97
N VAL A 173 37.64 -9.75 -6.54
CA VAL A 173 36.62 -10.68 -6.00
C VAL A 173 35.72 -11.25 -7.11
N TYR A 174 35.56 -10.54 -8.23
CA TYR A 174 34.73 -11.00 -9.36
C TYR A 174 35.52 -11.58 -10.55
N SER A 175 36.84 -11.58 -10.54
CA SER A 175 37.63 -12.26 -11.58
C SER A 175 37.80 -13.77 -11.37
N SER A 176 37.27 -14.32 -10.27
CA SER A 176 37.40 -15.74 -9.89
C SER A 176 36.13 -16.58 -10.12
N VAL A 177 35.04 -15.99 -10.65
CA VAL A 177 33.79 -16.72 -10.94
C VAL A 177 33.59 -16.97 -12.45
N SER A 178 34.64 -16.81 -13.28
CA SER A 178 34.54 -16.99 -14.73
C SER A 178 35.67 -17.84 -15.34
N VAL A 179 36.06 -18.93 -14.67
CA VAL A 179 36.87 -19.99 -15.30
C VAL A 179 36.42 -21.35 -14.77
N PHE A 180 35.28 -21.87 -15.22
CA PHE A 180 35.02 -23.31 -15.40
C PHE A 180 33.70 -23.45 -16.15
N GLY A 181 33.77 -23.59 -17.47
CA GLY A 181 32.59 -23.82 -18.30
C GLY A 181 32.71 -23.35 -19.74
N ALA A 182 33.80 -23.68 -20.43
CA ALA A 182 33.83 -23.62 -21.89
C ALA A 182 34.79 -24.68 -22.46
N SER A 183 34.20 -25.59 -23.25
CA SER A 183 34.80 -26.47 -24.27
C SER A 183 35.61 -27.68 -23.78
N SER A 184 35.48 -28.87 -24.38
CA SER A 184 35.29 -29.10 -25.82
C SER A 184 34.35 -30.26 -26.17
N VAL A 185 33.53 -30.01 -27.19
CA VAL A 185 33.10 -30.98 -28.20
C VAL A 185 34.25 -31.09 -29.21
N GLU A 186 34.79 -32.29 -29.37
CA GLU A 186 35.13 -32.97 -30.65
C GLU A 186 35.47 -34.43 -30.35
#